data_AF-B7QBQ7-F1
#
_entry.id   AF-B7QBQ7-F1
#
_cell.length_a   1.000
_cell.length_b   1.000
_cell.length_c   1.000
_cell.angle_alpha   90.00
_cell.angle_beta   90.00
_cell.angle_gamma   90.00
#
_symmetry.space_group_name_H-M   'P 1'
#
loop_
_entity.id
_entity.type
_entity.pdbx_description
1 polymer ?
#
loop_
_entity_poly.entity_id
_entity_poly.type
_entity_poly.pdbx_seq_one_letter_code
_entity_poly.pdbx_strand_id
1 'polypeptide(L)'
;MLYGISELKNTTDHLSGGKTKVLVALGGYPEDSPQFSRLGRDSVAMDILVVDIVTMMIDLRLDGIAIHWVVPTGACQPSDVHNTLSALFANI
;
A
#
# COMPACT_ATOMS: atom_id res chain seq x y z
N MET A 1 20.28 2.70 5.75
CA MET A 1 20.39 3.04 4.33
C MET A 1 19.01 3.52 3.90
N LEU A 2 18.79 4.83 3.86
CA LEU A 2 17.52 5.41 3.39
C LEU A 2 17.60 5.43 1.87
N TYR A 3 16.93 4.49 1.21
CA TYR A 3 16.68 4.59 -0.22
C TYR A 3 15.65 5.71 -0.43
N GLY A 4 16.05 6.81 -1.06
CA GLY A 4 15.13 7.88 -1.43
C GLY A 4 14.27 7.49 -2.62
N ILE A 5 13.29 8.35 -2.93
CA ILE A 5 12.37 8.17 -4.07
C ILE A 5 13.15 8.08 -5.40
N SER A 6 14.23 8.85 -5.53
CA SER A 6 15.09 8.85 -6.72
C SER A 6 15.80 7.49 -6.92
N GLU A 7 16.33 6.90 -5.86
CA GLU A 7 16.99 5.59 -5.91
C GLU A 7 16.00 4.47 -6.22
N LEU A 8 14.78 4.56 -5.67
CA LEU A 8 13.71 3.63 -5.99
C LEU A 8 13.34 3.72 -7.48
N LYS A 9 13.16 4.93 -8.00
CA LYS A 9 12.88 5.13 -9.43
C LYS A 9 14.02 4.63 -10.33
N ASN A 10 15.27 4.88 -9.97
CA ASN A 10 16.41 4.36 -10.73
C ASN A 10 16.46 2.83 -10.73
N THR A 11 16.07 2.22 -9.61
CA THR A 11 16.01 0.77 -9.46
C THR A 11 14.89 0.17 -10.32
N THR A 12 13.68 0.75 -10.30
CA THR A 12 12.57 0.30 -11.13
C THR A 12 12.86 0.51 -12.62
N ASP A 13 13.48 1.63 -13.00
CA ASP A 13 13.91 1.90 -14.38
C ASP A 13 14.93 0.86 -14.85
N HIS A 14 15.92 0.52 -14.02
CA HIS A 14 16.94 -0.49 -14.34
C HIS A 14 16.35 -1.91 -14.49
N LEU A 15 15.34 -2.25 -13.69
CA LEU A 15 14.71 -3.56 -13.70
C LEU A 15 13.56 -3.67 -14.72
N SER A 16 13.12 -2.53 -15.29
CA SER A 16 12.00 -2.49 -16.22
C SER A 16 12.27 -3.33 -17.48
N GLY A 17 11.27 -4.12 -17.89
CA GLY A 17 11.38 -5.03 -19.04
C GLY A 17 12.06 -6.38 -18.74
N GLY A 18 12.53 -6.60 -17.51
CA GLY A 18 13.06 -7.89 -17.06
C GLY A 18 12.00 -8.82 -16.47
N LYS A 19 12.45 -9.97 -15.92
CA LYS A 19 11.60 -10.91 -15.17
C LYS A 19 11.38 -10.49 -13.70
N THR A 20 12.18 -9.56 -13.20
CA THR A 20 12.11 -9.08 -11.82
C THR A 20 10.94 -8.09 -11.68
N LYS A 21 10.19 -8.22 -10.59
CA LYS A 21 9.07 -7.35 -10.24
C LYS A 21 9.42 -6.53 -9.01
N VAL A 22 9.13 -5.24 -9.03
CA VAL A 22 9.39 -4.33 -7.92
C VAL A 22 8.07 -3.85 -7.32
N LEU A 23 7.90 -4.11 -6.03
CA LEU A 23 6.72 -3.72 -5.27
C LEU A 23 7.11 -2.78 -4.14
N VAL A 24 6.17 -1.92 -3.73
CA VAL A 24 6.29 -1.11 -2.51
C VAL A 24 5.42 -1.69 -1.40
N ALA A 25 5.97 -1.78 -0.18
CA ALA A 25 5.21 -2.22 0.99
C ALA A 25 4.57 -1.02 1.71
N LEU A 26 3.29 -1.13 2.05
CA LEU A 26 2.56 -0.16 2.85
C LEU A 26 2.32 -0.71 4.26
N GLY A 27 2.66 0.07 5.27
CA GLY A 27 2.61 -0.33 6.67
C GLY A 27 3.91 -0.96 7.15
N GLY A 28 3.80 -2.04 7.92
CA GLY A 28 4.94 -2.78 8.48
C GLY A 28 5.15 -2.53 9.97
N TYR A 29 4.41 -1.60 10.57
CA TYR A 29 4.49 -1.33 12.00
C TYR A 29 3.13 -1.56 12.71
N PRO A 30 3.13 -2.04 13.97
CA PRO A 30 1.89 -2.24 14.72
C PRO A 30 1.05 -0.97 14.90
N GLU A 31 1.71 0.20 15.00
CA GLU A 31 1.06 1.50 15.16
C GLU A 31 0.23 1.98 13.96
N ASP A 32 0.36 1.33 12.79
CA ASP A 32 -0.42 1.63 11.58
C ASP A 32 -1.83 1.00 11.63
N SER A 33 -2.08 0.10 12.59
CA SER A 33 -3.29 -0.71 12.67
C SER A 33 -4.60 0.09 12.77
N PRO A 34 -4.68 1.18 13.58
CA PRO A 34 -5.87 2.05 13.59
C PRO A 34 -6.17 2.75 12.25
N GLN A 35 -5.13 3.09 11.48
CA GLN A 35 -5.24 3.79 10.20
C GLN A 35 -5.78 2.81 9.15
N PHE A 36 -5.26 1.59 9.10
CA PHE A 36 -5.81 0.53 8.26
C PHE A 36 -7.27 0.19 8.61
N SER A 37 -7.61 0.15 9.90
CA SER A 37 -9.00 -0.02 10.36
C SER A 37 -9.91 1.11 9.88
N ARG A 38 -9.44 2.37 9.95
CA ARG A 38 -10.20 3.53 9.48
C ARG A 38 -10.49 3.45 7.99
N LEU A 39 -9.53 3.03 7.16
CA LEU A 39 -9.70 2.91 5.72
C LEU A 39 -10.85 1.98 5.33
N GLY A 40 -11.05 0.86 6.04
CA GLY A 40 -12.16 -0.05 5.79
C GLY A 40 -13.53 0.46 6.24
N ARG A 41 -13.59 1.58 6.97
CA ARG A 41 -14.82 2.20 7.48
C ARG A 41 -15.16 3.53 6.83
N ASP A 42 -14.23 4.10 6.06
CA ASP A 42 -14.32 5.44 5.46
C ASP A 42 -14.02 5.31 3.96
N SER A 43 -15.08 5.22 3.15
CA SER A 43 -14.94 5.02 1.70
C SER A 43 -14.22 6.19 1.01
N VAL A 44 -14.40 7.42 1.51
CA VAL A 44 -13.71 8.59 0.95
C VAL A 44 -12.21 8.52 1.21
N ALA A 45 -11.81 8.12 2.43
CA ALA A 45 -10.40 7.90 2.73
C ALA A 45 -9.79 6.76 1.91
N MET A 46 -10.55 5.69 1.65
CA MET A 46 -10.11 4.61 0.77
C MET A 46 -9.91 5.07 -0.67
N ASP A 47 -10.85 5.85 -1.23
CA ASP A 47 -10.73 6.37 -2.59
C ASP A 47 -9.49 7.25 -2.76
N ILE A 48 -9.22 8.12 -1.78
CA ILE A 48 -8.00 8.94 -1.77
C ILE A 48 -6.75 8.06 -1.75
N LEU A 49 -6.71 7.05 -0.87
CA LEU A 49 -5.57 6.14 -0.79
C LEU A 49 -5.33 5.40 -2.10
N VAL A 50 -6.39 4.91 -2.74
CA VAL A 50 -6.30 4.22 -4.05
C VAL A 50 -5.68 5.14 -5.09
N VAL A 51 -6.15 6.38 -5.20
CA VAL A 51 -5.60 7.37 -6.14
C VAL A 51 -4.12 7.64 -5.84
N ASP A 52 -3.76 7.82 -4.58
CA ASP A 52 -2.37 8.05 -4.17
C ASP A 52 -1.47 6.85 -4.50
N ILE A 53 -1.95 5.62 -4.26
CA ILE A 53 -1.25 4.39 -4.60
C ILE A 53 -1.03 4.26 -6.11
N VAL A 54 -2.10 4.42 -6.90
CA VAL A 54 -2.02 4.29 -8.36
C VAL A 54 -1.07 5.35 -8.94
N THR A 55 -1.17 6.59 -8.45
CA THR A 55 -0.27 7.68 -8.85
C THR A 55 1.19 7.33 -8.53
N MET A 56 1.48 6.88 -7.31
CA MET A 56 2.81 6.44 -6.90
C MET A 56 3.31 5.28 -7.78
N MET A 57 2.47 4.28 -8.06
CA MET A 57 2.83 3.14 -8.90
C MET A 57 3.21 3.57 -10.32
N ILE A 58 2.47 4.51 -10.90
CA ILE A 58 2.75 5.06 -12.23
C ILE A 58 4.06 5.88 -12.21
N ASP A 59 4.19 6.82 -11.27
CA ASP A 59 5.33 7.74 -11.19
C ASP A 59 6.65 7.01 -10.93
N LEU A 60 6.60 5.95 -10.14
CA LEU A 60 7.76 5.14 -9.78
C LEU A 60 7.91 3.87 -10.61
N ARG A 61 7.01 3.62 -11.57
CA ARG A 61 6.99 2.41 -12.43
C ARG A 61 7.06 1.12 -11.62
N LEU A 62 6.30 1.05 -10.53
CA LEU A 62 6.20 -0.14 -9.68
C LEU A 62 5.27 -1.17 -10.32
N ASP A 63 5.57 -2.45 -10.12
CA ASP A 63 4.74 -3.55 -10.61
C ASP A 63 3.57 -3.89 -9.66
N GLY A 64 3.55 -3.32 -8.46
CA GLY A 64 2.49 -3.56 -7.50
C GLY A 64 2.79 -3.01 -6.11
N ILE A 65 1.87 -3.32 -5.19
CA ILE A 65 1.96 -3.02 -3.77
C ILE A 65 1.93 -4.31 -2.94
N ALA A 66 2.48 -4.23 -1.73
CA ALA A 66 2.31 -5.23 -0.69
C ALA A 66 1.70 -4.56 0.55
N ILE A 67 0.59 -5.09 1.06
CA ILE A 67 -0.02 -4.60 2.30
C ILE A 67 0.58 -5.35 3.48
N HIS A 68 1.31 -4.62 4.34
CA HIS A 68 1.96 -5.15 5.53
C HIS A 68 1.23 -4.67 6.78
N TRP A 69 0.02 -5.19 7.00
CA TRP A 69 -0.74 -4.88 8.21
C TRP A 69 -0.35 -5.84 9.34
N VAL A 70 0.50 -5.38 10.26
CA VAL A 70 0.95 -6.17 11.41
C VAL A 70 -0.12 -6.19 12.49
N VAL A 71 -0.96 -7.23 12.44
CA VAL A 71 -1.94 -7.64 13.46
C VAL A 71 -2.98 -6.54 13.84
N PRO A 72 -4.28 -6.85 13.78
CA PRO A 72 -5.30 -5.98 14.36
C PRO A 72 -5.02 -5.76 15.86
N THR A 73 -4.73 -4.52 16.25
CA THR A 73 -4.49 -4.16 17.66
C THR A 73 -5.39 -2.99 18.06
N GLY A 74 -5.61 -2.81 19.38
CA GLY A 74 -6.41 -1.71 19.90
C GLY A 74 -7.89 -1.80 19.52
N ALA A 75 -8.45 -0.72 18.97
CA ALA A 75 -9.87 -0.63 18.58
C ALA A 75 -10.21 -1.29 17.23
N CYS A 76 -9.23 -1.93 16.59
CA CYS A 76 -9.42 -2.65 15.35
C CYS A 76 -10.24 -3.94 15.58
N GLN A 77 -11.30 -4.10 14.82
CA GLN A 77 -12.12 -5.31 14.82
C GLN A 77 -11.58 -6.28 13.75
N PRO A 78 -11.64 -7.60 13.97
CA PRO A 78 -11.23 -8.58 12.96
C PRO A 78 -11.90 -8.38 11.58
N SER A 79 -13.15 -7.89 11.56
CA SER A 79 -13.87 -7.56 10.32
C SER A 79 -13.24 -6.41 9.53
N ASP A 80 -12.51 -5.51 10.17
CA ASP A 80 -11.88 -4.38 9.48
C ASP A 80 -10.83 -4.87 8.49
N VAL A 81 -10.12 -5.96 8.78
CA VAL A 81 -9.15 -6.54 7.84
C VAL A 81 -9.83 -6.92 6.54
N HIS A 82 -10.97 -7.62 6.63
CA HIS A 82 -11.74 -8.01 5.46
C HIS A 82 -12.25 -6.76 4.72
N ASN A 83 -12.89 -5.83 5.42
CA ASN A 83 -13.48 -4.64 4.81
C ASN A 83 -12.43 -3.77 4.10
N THR A 84 -11.29 -3.51 4.76
CA THR A 84 -10.20 -2.71 4.20
C THR A 84 -9.60 -3.37 2.97
N LEU A 85 -9.29 -4.67 3.02
CA LEU A 85 -8.70 -5.37 1.88
C LEU A 85 -9.69 -5.50 0.72
N SER A 86 -10.96 -5.83 1.00
CA SER A 86 -11.99 -5.90 -0.02
C SER A 86 -12.23 -4.55 -0.70
N ALA A 87 -12.28 -3.46 0.06
CA ALA A 87 -12.44 -2.13 -0.50
C ALA A 87 -11.20 -1.70 -1.31
N LEU A 88 -9.99 -2.01 -0.86
CA LEU A 88 -8.77 -1.71 -1.60
C LEU A 88 -8.73 -2.44 -2.95
N PHE A 89 -8.95 -3.77 -2.96
CA PHE A 89 -8.87 -4.59 -4.18
C PHE A 89 -10.06 -4.40 -5.13
N ALA A 90 -11.17 -3.83 -4.67
CA ALA A 90 -12.26 -3.46 -5.56
C ALA A 90 -11.95 -2.21 -6.41
N ASN A 91 -10.94 -1.41 -6.01
CA ASN A 91 -10.71 -0.08 -6.55
C ASN A 91 -9.31 0.11 -7.19
N ILE A 92 -8.38 -0.86 -7.06
CA ILE A 92 -7.06 -0.87 -7.72
C ILE A 92 -7.08 -1.66 -9.03
#